data_AF-X1JGT1-F1
#
_entry.id   AF-X1JGT1-F1
#
_cell.length_a   1.000
_cell.length_b   1.000
_cell.length_c   1.000
_cell.angle_alpha   90.00
_cell.angle_beta   90.00
_cell.angle_gamma   90.00
#
_symmetry.space_group_name_H-M   'P 1'
#
loop_
_entity.id
_entity.type
_entity.pdbx_description
1 polymer ?
#
loop_
_entity_poly.entity_id
_entity_poly.type
_entity_poly.pdbx_seq_one_letter_code
_entity_poly.pdbx_strand_id
1 'polypeptide(L)'
;MIIAVTSNDEANMIACMTAKQFGVPQKIARIRNPEYLYANALSREKLGIDLTINPERATAKEIVKLLKSPINVAQVQSFAGGKVQLFELKVEKSFPFINQQLKAITFKYPILVAAIYRNDKII
;
A
#
# COMPACT_ATOMS: atom_id res chain seq x y z
N MET A 1 -0.89 19.78 11.92
CA MET A 1 -1.44 18.62 11.18
C MET A 1 -2.35 17.84 12.12
N ILE A 2 -3.47 17.30 11.64
CA ILE A 2 -4.37 16.43 12.39
C ILE A 2 -4.59 15.11 11.64
N ILE A 3 -4.65 14.01 12.39
CA ILE A 3 -4.96 12.68 11.90
C ILE A 3 -6.10 12.12 12.76
N ALA A 4 -7.31 12.11 12.21
CA ALA A 4 -8.50 11.66 12.91
C ALA A 4 -8.80 10.19 12.56
N VAL A 5 -8.45 9.28 13.46
CA VAL A 5 -8.47 7.82 13.26
C VAL A 5 -9.29 7.10 14.35
N THR A 6 -10.26 7.79 14.94
CA THR A 6 -11.17 7.18 15.91
C THR A 6 -12.06 6.13 15.24
N SER A 7 -12.75 5.31 16.04
CA SER A 7 -13.67 4.28 15.54
C SER A 7 -14.90 4.84 14.81
N ASN A 8 -15.24 6.11 15.01
CA ASN A 8 -16.43 6.77 14.48
C ASN A 8 -16.05 7.73 13.32
N ASP A 9 -16.69 7.57 12.18
CA ASP A 9 -16.34 8.33 10.97
C ASP A 9 -16.79 9.80 11.08
N GLU A 10 -17.96 10.04 11.67
CA GLU A 10 -18.54 11.35 11.91
C GLU A 10 -17.67 12.19 12.85
N ALA A 11 -17.15 11.58 13.92
CA ALA A 11 -16.19 12.21 14.83
C ALA A 11 -14.90 12.60 14.09
N ASN A 12 -14.42 11.74 13.18
CA ASN A 12 -13.23 12.04 12.39
C ASN A 12 -13.47 13.19 11.41
N MET A 13 -14.66 13.24 10.79
CA MET A 13 -15.07 14.32 9.90
C MET A 13 -15.20 15.64 10.65
N ILE A 14 -15.90 15.65 11.80
CA ILE A 14 -16.09 16.85 12.63
C ILE A 14 -14.73 17.36 13.13
N ALA A 15 -13.85 16.48 13.61
CA ALA A 15 -12.52 16.87 14.04
C ALA A 15 -11.72 17.59 12.92
N CYS A 16 -11.80 17.09 11.69
CA CYS A 16 -11.14 17.73 10.54
C CYS A 16 -11.82 19.05 10.15
N MET A 17 -13.15 19.13 10.21
CA MET A 17 -13.90 20.37 9.95
C MET A 17 -13.55 21.44 10.98
N THR A 18 -13.49 21.10 12.26
CA THR A 18 -13.05 22.01 13.32
C THR A 18 -11.61 22.45 13.09
N ALA A 19 -10.69 21.51 12.80
CA ALA A 19 -9.30 21.83 12.50
C ALA A 19 -9.14 22.77 11.29
N LYS A 20 -10.02 22.66 10.28
CA LYS A 20 -10.07 23.61 9.15
C LYS A 20 -10.33 25.04 9.64
N GLN A 21 -11.26 25.24 10.58
CA GLN A 21 -11.58 26.56 11.13
C GLN A 21 -10.40 27.17 11.91
N PHE A 22 -9.58 26.33 12.55
CA PHE A 22 -8.34 26.75 13.22
C PHE A 22 -7.14 26.89 12.27
N GLY A 23 -7.33 26.80 10.96
CA GLY A 23 -6.27 26.98 9.97
C GLY A 23 -5.24 25.84 9.95
N VAL A 24 -5.59 24.64 10.41
CA VAL A 24 -4.66 23.50 10.39
C VAL A 24 -4.33 23.15 8.94
N PRO A 25 -3.04 23.11 8.55
CA PRO A 25 -2.65 23.00 7.15
C PRO A 25 -2.95 21.61 6.55
N GLN A 26 -2.82 20.55 7.35
CA GLN A 26 -3.03 19.17 6.91
C GLN A 26 -4.04 18.43 7.81
N LYS A 27 -5.10 17.88 7.22
CA LYS A 27 -6.20 17.16 7.87
C LYS A 27 -6.44 15.82 7.17
N ILE A 28 -6.18 14.73 7.88
CA ILE A 28 -6.33 13.36 7.40
C ILE A 28 -7.41 12.67 8.22
N ALA A 29 -8.41 12.07 7.57
CA ALA A 29 -9.50 11.36 8.25
C ALA A 29 -9.56 9.89 7.81
N ARG A 30 -9.79 9.00 8.77
CA ARG A 30 -10.22 7.63 8.49
C ARG A 30 -11.74 7.62 8.29
N ILE A 31 -12.19 7.17 7.11
CA ILE A 31 -13.61 7.05 6.76
C ILE A 31 -13.85 5.69 6.11
N ARG A 32 -14.68 4.86 6.74
CA ARG A 32 -15.05 3.52 6.31
C ARG A 32 -16.29 3.50 5.43
N ASN A 33 -17.28 4.34 5.73
CA ASN A 33 -18.53 4.36 4.98
C ASN A 33 -18.34 4.97 3.58
N PRO A 34 -18.57 4.21 2.49
CA PRO A 34 -18.40 4.71 1.12
C PRO A 34 -19.37 5.84 0.78
N GLU A 35 -20.55 5.89 1.39
CA GLU A 35 -21.54 6.96 1.12
C GLU A 35 -20.96 8.35 1.43
N TYR A 36 -20.14 8.48 2.46
CA TYR A 36 -19.44 9.74 2.77
C TYR A 36 -18.34 10.11 1.76
N LEU A 37 -17.85 9.15 0.98
CA LEU A 37 -16.86 9.38 -0.07
C LEU A 37 -17.49 9.77 -1.40
N TYR A 38 -18.71 9.29 -1.68
CA TYR A 38 -19.38 9.44 -2.99
C TYR A 38 -20.56 10.42 -2.97
N ALA A 39 -21.09 10.77 -1.79
CA ALA A 39 -22.16 11.74 -1.69
C ALA A 39 -21.65 13.15 -2.07
N ASN A 40 -22.14 13.67 -3.20
CA ASN A 40 -21.84 15.02 -3.70
C ASN A 40 -22.13 16.13 -2.66
N ALA A 41 -23.01 15.88 -1.69
CA ALA A 41 -23.32 16.79 -0.60
C ALA A 41 -22.15 16.97 0.39
N LEU A 42 -21.32 15.93 0.57
CA LEU A 42 -20.23 15.84 1.54
C LEU A 42 -18.86 15.83 0.85
N SER A 43 -18.71 16.63 -0.22
CA SER A 43 -17.44 16.71 -0.92
C SER A 43 -16.29 17.03 0.05
N ARG A 44 -15.13 16.40 -0.17
CA ARG A 44 -13.93 16.54 0.68
C ARG A 44 -13.57 18.01 0.95
N GLU A 45 -13.76 18.87 -0.05
CA GLU A 45 -13.56 20.32 0.06
C GLU A 45 -14.48 20.99 1.07
N LYS A 46 -15.78 20.62 1.09
CA LYS A 46 -16.75 21.17 2.05
C LYS A 46 -16.38 20.78 3.49
N LEU A 47 -15.90 19.54 3.68
CA LEU A 47 -15.46 19.04 4.99
C LEU A 47 -14.06 19.53 5.39
N GLY A 48 -13.27 20.08 4.45
CA GLY A 48 -11.90 20.50 4.71
C GLY A 48 -10.94 19.34 4.99
N ILE A 49 -11.22 18.16 4.44
CA ILE A 49 -10.38 16.97 4.60
C ILE A 49 -9.48 16.87 3.38
N ASP A 50 -8.16 16.95 3.59
CA ASP A 50 -7.19 16.91 2.49
C ASP A 50 -6.99 15.46 2.00
N LEU A 51 -7.01 14.49 2.91
CA LEU A 51 -6.83 13.07 2.62
C LEU A 51 -7.79 12.20 3.41
N THR A 52 -8.38 11.23 2.72
CA THR A 52 -9.24 10.23 3.34
C THR A 52 -8.64 8.84 3.19
N ILE A 53 -8.56 8.10 4.30
CA ILE A 53 -8.12 6.71 4.32
C ILE A 53 -9.31 5.81 4.62
N ASN A 54 -9.61 4.90 3.71
CA ASN A 54 -10.61 3.86 3.89
C ASN A 54 -9.88 2.50 4.04
N PRO A 55 -9.81 1.94 5.25
CA PRO A 55 -9.12 0.68 5.51
C PRO A 55 -9.64 -0.49 4.67
N GLU A 56 -10.95 -0.59 4.49
CA GLU A 56 -11.59 -1.68 3.74
C GLU A 56 -11.16 -1.66 2.27
N ARG A 57 -11.14 -0.47 1.66
CA ARG A 57 -10.65 -0.26 0.30
C ARG A 57 -9.14 -0.49 0.19
N ALA A 58 -8.37 -0.11 1.20
CA ALA A 58 -6.93 -0.39 1.24
C ALA A 58 -6.67 -1.90 1.27
N THR A 59 -7.37 -2.62 2.12
CA THR A 59 -7.31 -4.08 2.23
C THR A 59 -7.75 -4.76 0.93
N ALA A 60 -8.88 -4.34 0.35
CA ALA A 60 -9.37 -4.89 -0.91
C ALA A 60 -8.37 -4.71 -2.05
N LYS A 61 -7.69 -3.55 -2.13
CA LYS A 61 -6.61 -3.33 -3.10
C LYS A 61 -5.45 -4.30 -2.92
N GLU A 62 -5.05 -4.57 -1.68
CA GLU A 62 -3.97 -5.51 -1.40
C GLU A 62 -4.37 -6.95 -1.74
N ILE A 63 -5.61 -7.37 -1.42
CA ILE A 63 -6.13 -8.68 -1.82
C ILE A 63 -6.10 -8.84 -3.34
N VAL A 64 -6.62 -7.86 -4.09
CA VAL A 64 -6.62 -7.90 -5.57
C VAL A 64 -5.19 -7.97 -6.12
N LYS A 65 -4.25 -7.27 -5.49
CA LYS A 65 -2.84 -7.31 -5.87
C LYS A 65 -2.21 -8.69 -5.64
N LEU A 66 -2.53 -9.34 -4.52
CA LEU A 66 -2.11 -10.72 -4.25
C LEU A 66 -2.70 -11.69 -5.27
N LEU A 67 -4.00 -11.58 -5.60
CA LEU A 67 -4.65 -12.44 -6.60
C LEU A 67 -4.07 -12.28 -8.02
N LYS A 68 -3.60 -11.08 -8.37
CA LYS A 68 -2.95 -10.81 -9.66
C LYS A 68 -1.48 -11.19 -9.70
N SER A 69 -0.89 -11.56 -8.56
CA SER A 69 0.52 -11.91 -8.49
C SER A 69 0.74 -13.31 -9.07
N PRO A 70 1.80 -13.52 -9.88
CA PRO A 70 2.17 -14.86 -10.35
C PRO A 70 2.32 -15.87 -9.22
N ILE A 71 2.13 -17.15 -9.54
CA ILE A 71 2.37 -18.26 -8.61
C ILE A 71 3.81 -18.12 -8.06
N ASN A 72 3.95 -18.20 -6.72
CA ASN A 72 5.19 -18.06 -5.94
C ASN A 72 5.74 -16.64 -5.73
N VAL A 73 5.00 -15.58 -6.08
CA VAL A 73 5.31 -14.20 -5.67
C VAL A 73 4.64 -13.91 -4.33
N ALA A 74 5.44 -13.73 -3.28
CA ALA A 74 4.96 -13.41 -1.93
C ALA A 74 4.55 -11.94 -1.81
N GLN A 75 5.30 -11.05 -2.46
CA GLN A 75 5.06 -9.62 -2.41
C GLN A 75 5.49 -8.94 -3.71
N VAL A 76 4.71 -7.94 -4.14
CA VAL A 76 5.10 -7.02 -5.21
C VAL A 76 5.16 -5.63 -4.62
N GLN A 77 6.27 -4.93 -4.81
CA GLN A 77 6.38 -3.52 -4.45
C GLN A 77 6.74 -2.68 -5.66
N SER A 78 6.04 -1.56 -5.82
CA SER A 78 6.18 -0.68 -6.97
C SER A 78 6.94 0.58 -6.56
N PHE A 79 7.95 0.95 -7.35
CA PHE A 79 8.79 2.12 -7.16
C PHE A 79 8.76 2.98 -8.43
N ALA A 80 9.18 4.25 -8.29
CA ALA A 80 9.26 5.21 -9.39
C ALA A 80 7.98 5.29 -10.24
N GLY A 81 6.81 5.30 -9.58
CA GLY A 81 5.51 5.37 -10.26
C GLY A 81 5.17 4.14 -11.11
N GLY A 82 5.74 2.98 -10.82
CA GLY A 82 5.50 1.74 -11.58
C GLY A 82 6.58 1.39 -12.60
N LYS A 83 7.60 2.24 -12.76
CA LYS A 83 8.73 1.97 -13.66
C LYS A 83 9.68 0.89 -13.13
N VAL A 84 9.68 0.65 -11.83
CA VAL A 84 10.47 -0.40 -11.18
C VAL A 84 9.55 -1.23 -10.30
N GLN A 85 9.65 -2.55 -10.43
CA GLN A 85 8.90 -3.50 -9.62
C GLN A 85 9.86 -4.44 -8.90
N LEU A 86 9.72 -4.51 -7.58
CA LEU A 86 10.40 -5.48 -6.73
C LEU A 86 9.47 -6.66 -6.49
N PHE A 87 9.96 -7.86 -6.73
CA PHE A 87 9.25 -9.11 -6.50
C PHE A 87 9.95 -9.89 -5.41
N GLU A 88 9.20 -10.29 -4.38
CA GLU A 88 9.64 -11.31 -3.43
C GLU A 88 9.17 -12.67 -3.93
N LEU A 89 10.10 -13.59 -4.15
CA LEU A 89 9.82 -14.93 -4.65
C LEU A 89 10.17 -15.96 -3.59
N LYS A 90 9.23 -16.85 -3.27
CA LYS A 90 9.52 -17.99 -2.41
C LYS A 90 10.23 -19.07 -3.22
N VAL A 91 11.47 -19.37 -2.85
CA VAL A 91 12.30 -20.38 -3.53
C VAL A 91 12.04 -21.75 -2.93
N GLU A 92 11.50 -22.67 -3.73
CA GLU A 92 11.30 -24.07 -3.35
C GLU A 92 12.50 -24.97 -3.70
N LYS A 93 12.56 -26.18 -3.14
CA LYS A 93 13.67 -27.14 -3.40
C LYS A 93 13.81 -27.53 -4.88
N SER A 94 12.73 -27.45 -5.65
CA SER A 94 12.67 -27.72 -7.09
C SER A 94 13.11 -26.54 -7.96
N PHE A 95 13.44 -25.39 -7.36
CA PHE A 95 13.76 -24.18 -8.12
C PHE A 95 15.06 -24.37 -8.94
N PRO A 96 15.07 -23.98 -10.23
CA PRO A 96 16.13 -24.38 -11.17
C PRO A 96 17.52 -23.84 -10.83
N PHE A 97 17.59 -22.79 -10.00
CA PHE A 97 18.84 -22.12 -9.64
C PHE A 97 19.30 -22.41 -8.21
N ILE A 98 18.72 -23.42 -7.53
CA ILE A 98 19.18 -23.85 -6.20
C ILE A 98 20.67 -24.24 -6.26
N ASN A 99 21.42 -23.81 -5.25
CA ASN A 99 22.87 -24.06 -5.09
C ASN A 99 23.76 -23.49 -6.20
N GLN A 100 23.24 -22.64 -7.09
CA GLN A 100 24.05 -21.93 -8.07
C GLN A 100 24.52 -20.58 -7.51
N GLN A 101 25.73 -20.17 -7.87
CA GLN A 101 26.22 -18.83 -7.54
C GLN A 101 25.49 -17.80 -8.40
N LEU A 102 25.05 -16.68 -7.81
CA LEU A 102 24.32 -15.63 -8.53
C LEU A 102 25.06 -15.15 -9.79
N LYS A 103 26.39 -15.00 -9.72
CA LYS A 103 27.23 -14.60 -10.85
C LYS A 103 27.23 -15.57 -12.04
N ALA A 104 26.82 -16.82 -11.82
CA ALA A 104 26.72 -17.84 -12.87
C ALA A 104 25.32 -17.92 -13.49
N ILE A 105 24.32 -17.26 -12.87
CA ILE A 105 22.95 -17.27 -13.36
C ILE A 105 22.79 -16.22 -14.46
N THR A 106 22.26 -16.64 -15.61
CA THR A 106 21.89 -15.73 -16.70
C THR A 106 20.37 -15.58 -16.72
N PHE A 107 19.88 -14.37 -16.49
CA PHE A 107 18.46 -14.07 -16.57
C PHE A 107 18.07 -13.71 -18.01
N LYS A 108 16.92 -14.22 -18.47
CA LYS A 108 16.34 -13.89 -19.79
C LYS A 108 15.91 -12.42 -19.90
N TYR A 109 15.62 -11.80 -18.76
CA TYR A 109 15.18 -10.41 -18.64
C TYR A 109 16.18 -9.65 -17.76
N PRO A 110 16.25 -8.30 -17.85
CA PRO A 110 17.14 -7.49 -17.03
C PRO A 110 16.66 -7.45 -15.56
N ILE A 111 16.92 -8.54 -14.85
CA ILE A 111 16.53 -8.74 -13.46
C ILE A 111 17.76 -8.52 -12.58
N LEU A 112 17.58 -7.77 -11.50
CA LEU A 112 18.56 -7.63 -10.44
C LEU A 112 18.06 -8.37 -9.20
N VAL A 113 18.88 -9.28 -8.67
CA VAL A 113 18.65 -9.85 -7.34
C VAL A 113 19.08 -8.81 -6.31
N ALA A 114 18.10 -8.15 -5.69
CA ALA A 114 18.34 -7.05 -4.75
C ALA A 114 18.77 -7.55 -3.36
N ALA A 115 18.24 -8.68 -2.90
CA ALA A 115 18.50 -9.25 -1.60
C ALA A 115 18.14 -10.75 -1.57
N ILE A 116 18.75 -11.52 -0.67
CA ILE A 116 18.33 -12.89 -0.35
C ILE A 116 17.95 -12.96 1.12
N TYR A 117 16.71 -13.34 1.42
CA TYR A 117 16.30 -13.67 2.79
C TYR A 117 16.44 -15.17 3.05
N ARG A 118 17.27 -15.55 4.01
CA ARG A 118 17.52 -16.95 4.38
C ARG A 118 17.74 -17.07 5.89
N ASN A 119 17.03 -18.00 6.53
CA ASN A 119 17.16 -18.28 7.97
C ASN A 119 17.05 -17.01 8.82
N ASP A 120 16.02 -16.22 8.56
CA ASP A 120 15.73 -14.95 9.21
C ASP A 120 16.81 -13.86 9.10
N LYS A 121 17.62 -13.91 8.03
CA LYS A 121 18.66 -12.93 7.74
C LYS A 121 18.62 -12.51 6.28
N ILE A 122 18.91 -11.23 6.05
CA ILE A 122 19.12 -10.66 4.73
C ILE A 122 20.61 -10.79 4.38
N ILE A 123 20.89 -11.27 3.18
CA ILE A 123 22.22 -11.42 2.56
C ILE A 123 22.28 -10.54 1.32
#